data_AF-A0A9E4XH30-F1
#
_entry.id   AF-A0A9E4XH30-F1
#
_cell.length_a   1.000
_cell.length_b   1.000
_cell.length_c   1.000
_cell.angle_alpha   90.00
_cell.angle_beta   90.00
_cell.angle_gamma   90.00
#
_symmetry.space_group_name_H-M   'P 1'
#
loop_
_entity.id
_entity.type
_entity.pdbx_description
1 polymer ?
#
loop_
_entity_poly.entity_id
_entity_poly.type
_entity_poly.pdbx_seq_one_letter_code
_entity_poly.pdbx_strand_id
1 'polypeptide(L)'
;LANVEKAMTAISLRYPDNGEFYEDRSVLRNAVIFTTAQRAYAAKRILKEPLDHLDDFGRAFLSVDSFAQFVVSTEDYVGWLDVLCSWEPGTAHHSLYALLDNVNVVKSTESHLLDRLKLMDAAKFAALCHVPSSKDLKDAGWDNDKADLTVKMMEAQHKGGIEILERRATKNRAMITAYNKSKHMLLGMYSVHKHKPVVQLRKSATGYSNQGKGIWMEGTDLYCEIEDIRRRCFDSIQIQAVLNELLRLLLNIRFGEELPPQIWVAESFELPNWA
;
A
#
# COMPACT_ATOMS: atom_id res chain seq x y z
N LEU A 1 14.81 -3.06 -42.09
CA LEU A 1 13.63 -2.22 -41.83
C LEU A 1 12.82 -2.74 -40.64
N ALA A 2 12.36 -3.99 -40.64
CA ALA A 2 11.65 -4.60 -39.49
C ALA A 2 12.41 -4.53 -38.13
N ASN A 3 13.74 -4.73 -38.10
CA ASN A 3 14.53 -4.61 -36.87
C ASN A 3 14.72 -3.17 -36.38
N VAL A 4 14.59 -2.18 -37.27
CA VAL A 4 14.71 -0.76 -36.92
C VAL A 4 13.39 -0.24 -36.38
N GLU A 5 12.27 -0.62 -37.00
CA GLU A 5 10.92 -0.34 -36.49
C GLU A 5 10.72 -0.98 -35.10
N LYS A 6 11.13 -2.24 -34.92
CA LYS A 6 11.07 -2.91 -33.62
C LYS A 6 11.89 -2.20 -32.54
N ALA A 7 13.08 -1.70 -32.89
CA ALA A 7 13.91 -0.93 -31.96
C ALA A 7 13.30 0.44 -31.63
N MET A 8 12.69 1.13 -32.61
CA MET A 8 12.03 2.42 -32.40
C MET A 8 10.75 2.30 -31.57
N THR A 9 9.93 1.27 -31.79
CA THR A 9 8.74 0.99 -30.97
C THR A 9 9.14 0.64 -29.53
N ALA A 10 10.21 -0.15 -29.35
CA ALA A 10 10.75 -0.44 -28.02
C ALA A 10 11.30 0.82 -27.31
N ILE A 11 11.91 1.75 -28.04
CA ILE A 11 12.35 3.05 -27.50
C ILE A 11 11.13 3.91 -27.11
N SER A 12 10.03 3.88 -27.86
CA SER A 12 8.81 4.63 -27.50
C SER A 12 8.10 4.12 -26.24
N LEU A 13 8.35 2.88 -25.82
CA LEU A 13 7.83 2.33 -24.57
C LEU A 13 8.68 2.70 -23.36
N ARG A 14 9.96 3.00 -23.57
CA ARG A 14 10.92 3.28 -22.50
C ARG A 14 10.98 4.75 -22.17
N TYR A 15 11.14 5.04 -20.89
CA TYR A 15 11.31 6.41 -20.44
C TYR A 15 12.78 6.84 -20.49
N PRO A 16 13.05 8.14 -20.76
CA PRO A 16 14.41 8.67 -20.70
C PRO A 16 14.92 8.56 -19.26
N ASP A 17 16.16 8.11 -19.11
CA ASP A 17 16.85 7.89 -17.83
C ASP A 17 18.37 7.95 -18.11
N ASN A 18 19.09 8.81 -17.40
CA ASN A 18 20.55 8.92 -17.44
C ASN A 18 21.24 8.11 -16.34
N GLY A 19 20.48 7.53 -15.40
CA GLY A 19 20.97 6.66 -14.33
C GLY A 19 21.29 7.37 -13.01
N GLU A 20 20.92 8.65 -12.87
CA GLU A 20 21.07 9.41 -11.63
C GLU A 20 20.19 8.87 -10.49
N PHE A 21 20.59 9.14 -9.24
CA PHE A 21 19.94 8.53 -8.06
C PHE A 21 18.51 9.04 -7.80
N TYR A 22 18.18 10.24 -8.29
CA TYR A 22 16.87 10.87 -8.12
C TYR A 22 15.93 10.63 -9.32
N GLU A 23 16.39 9.90 -10.33
CA GLU A 23 15.57 9.57 -11.49
C GLU A 23 14.62 8.41 -11.21
N ASP A 24 13.55 8.37 -12.00
CA ASP A 24 12.40 7.48 -11.82
C ASP A 24 12.80 6.01 -11.73
N ARG A 25 13.77 5.56 -12.54
CA ARG A 25 14.27 4.19 -12.50
C ARG A 25 14.91 3.85 -11.16
N SER A 26 15.77 4.73 -10.65
CA SER A 26 16.47 4.55 -9.37
C SER A 26 15.48 4.55 -8.21
N VAL A 27 14.48 5.44 -8.24
CA VAL A 27 13.40 5.52 -7.26
C VAL A 27 12.57 4.23 -7.24
N LEU A 28 12.12 3.74 -8.41
CA LEU A 28 11.39 2.48 -8.54
C LEU A 28 12.22 1.28 -8.09
N ARG A 29 13.49 1.18 -8.52
CA ARG A 29 14.40 0.10 -8.12
C ARG A 29 14.54 0.04 -6.60
N ASN A 30 14.79 1.19 -5.96
CA ASN A 30 14.90 1.25 -4.50
C ASN A 30 13.59 0.88 -3.82
N ALA A 31 12.45 1.28 -4.39
CA ALA A 31 11.15 0.93 -3.84
C ALA A 31 10.90 -0.59 -3.87
N VAL A 32 11.25 -1.24 -4.98
CA VAL A 32 11.08 -2.68 -5.18
C VAL A 32 12.08 -3.51 -4.36
N ILE A 33 13.35 -3.13 -4.33
CA ILE A 33 14.39 -3.94 -3.67
C ILE A 33 14.38 -3.74 -2.15
N PHE A 34 14.12 -2.51 -1.70
CA PHE A 34 14.38 -2.15 -0.31
C PHE A 34 13.15 -1.64 0.43
N THR A 35 12.50 -0.56 0.00
CA THR A 35 11.56 0.15 0.90
C THR A 35 10.31 -0.68 1.20
N THR A 36 9.73 -1.34 0.20
CA THR A 36 8.58 -2.24 0.39
C THR A 36 8.92 -3.44 1.28
N ALA A 37 10.13 -4.01 1.12
CA ALA A 37 10.62 -5.10 1.94
C ALA A 37 10.88 -4.66 3.40
N GLN A 38 11.52 -3.50 3.59
CA GLN A 38 11.74 -2.88 4.89
C GLN A 38 10.42 -2.65 5.61
N ARG A 39 9.40 -2.17 4.88
CA ARG A 39 8.07 -1.92 5.42
C ARG A 39 7.38 -3.21 5.82
N ALA A 40 7.40 -4.24 4.97
CA ALA A 40 6.83 -5.56 5.28
C ALA A 40 7.53 -6.27 6.46
N TYR A 41 8.81 -5.97 6.71
CA TYR A 41 9.63 -6.65 7.72
C TYR A 41 9.04 -6.60 9.13
N ALA A 42 8.53 -5.44 9.58
CA ALA A 42 7.99 -5.29 10.93
C ALA A 42 6.77 -6.18 11.15
N ALA A 43 5.80 -6.16 10.22
CA ALA A 43 4.63 -7.04 10.27
C ALA A 43 5.03 -8.53 10.18
N LYS A 44 6.02 -8.85 9.35
CA LYS A 44 6.54 -10.22 9.21
C LYS A 44 7.19 -10.73 10.50
N ARG A 45 7.87 -9.85 11.25
CA ARG A 45 8.42 -10.20 12.56
C ARG A 45 7.30 -10.57 13.53
N ILE A 46 6.27 -9.74 13.67
CA ILE A 46 5.13 -10.02 14.56
C ILE A 46 4.49 -11.37 14.24
N LEU A 47 4.33 -11.71 12.95
CA LEU A 47 3.77 -13.00 12.54
C LEU A 47 4.62 -14.21 12.89
N LYS A 48 5.95 -14.04 12.95
CA LYS A 48 6.89 -15.12 13.26
C LYS A 48 7.07 -15.35 14.76
N GLU A 49 6.71 -14.37 15.59
CA GLU A 49 6.79 -14.50 17.04
C GLU A 49 5.69 -15.44 17.57
N PRO A 50 5.99 -16.33 18.53
CA PRO A 50 4.99 -17.18 19.14
C PRO A 50 4.11 -16.37 20.11
N LEU A 51 3.04 -15.75 19.64
CA LEU A 51 2.27 -14.75 20.43
C LEU A 51 1.53 -15.32 21.66
N ASP A 52 1.40 -16.64 21.79
CA ASP A 52 0.56 -17.29 22.82
C ASP A 52 1.08 -17.11 24.26
N HIS A 53 2.38 -16.82 24.44
CA HIS A 53 2.99 -16.59 25.75
C HIS A 53 2.86 -15.15 26.24
N LEU A 54 2.32 -14.25 25.41
CA LEU A 54 2.22 -12.84 25.76
C LEU A 54 1.09 -12.60 26.76
N ASP A 55 1.40 -11.80 27.77
CA ASP A 55 0.39 -11.25 28.67
C ASP A 55 -0.48 -10.21 27.94
N ASP A 56 -1.52 -9.76 28.63
CA ASP A 56 -2.46 -8.76 28.12
C ASP A 56 -1.78 -7.47 27.68
N PHE A 57 -0.73 -7.05 28.39
CA PHE A 57 0.03 -5.85 28.08
C PHE A 57 0.83 -6.01 26.78
N GLY A 58 1.53 -7.13 26.61
CA GLY A 58 2.24 -7.48 25.39
C GLY A 58 1.30 -7.58 24.19
N ARG A 59 0.10 -8.16 24.37
CA ARG A 59 -0.92 -8.19 23.31
C ARG A 59 -1.45 -6.81 22.97
N ALA A 60 -1.69 -5.96 23.97
CA ALA A 60 -2.12 -4.58 23.74
C ALA A 60 -1.08 -3.79 22.94
N PHE A 61 0.21 -3.94 23.26
CA PHE A 61 1.31 -3.33 22.53
C PHE A 61 1.33 -3.80 21.05
N LEU A 62 1.32 -5.11 20.81
CA LEU A 62 1.33 -5.66 19.45
C LEU A 62 0.04 -5.37 18.67
N SER A 63 -1.08 -5.19 19.37
CA SER A 63 -2.33 -4.74 18.77
C SER A 63 -2.16 -3.36 18.13
N VAL A 64 -1.60 -2.40 18.88
CA VAL A 64 -1.31 -1.06 18.36
C VAL A 64 -0.26 -1.09 17.25
N ASP A 65 0.84 -1.85 17.43
CA ASP A 65 1.91 -1.92 16.44
C ASP A 65 1.43 -2.57 15.13
N SER A 66 0.71 -3.70 15.19
CA SER A 66 0.10 -4.33 14.00
C SER A 66 -0.87 -3.39 13.28
N PHE A 67 -1.62 -2.55 14.02
CA PHE A 67 -2.48 -1.55 13.41
C PHE A 67 -1.68 -0.40 12.78
N ALA A 68 -0.63 0.09 13.44
CA ALA A 68 0.28 1.09 12.88
C ALA A 68 0.89 0.58 11.56
N GLN A 69 1.34 -0.66 11.54
CA GLN A 69 1.84 -1.37 10.38
C GLN A 69 0.81 -1.43 9.24
N PHE A 70 -0.46 -1.73 9.54
CA PHE A 70 -1.55 -1.70 8.56
C PHE A 70 -1.81 -0.29 8.01
N VAL A 71 -1.84 0.73 8.88
CA VAL A 71 -2.08 2.12 8.48
C VAL A 71 -0.96 2.62 7.58
N VAL A 72 0.30 2.40 7.93
CA VAL A 72 1.44 2.82 7.09
C VAL A 72 1.41 2.09 5.75
N SER A 73 1.19 0.77 5.73
CA SER A 73 1.12 0.03 4.45
C SER A 73 0.07 0.58 3.51
N THR A 74 -1.13 0.84 4.03
CA THR A 74 -2.21 1.38 3.19
C THR A 74 -1.92 2.81 2.78
N GLU A 75 -1.20 3.59 3.59
CA GLU A 75 -0.77 4.95 3.24
C GLU A 75 0.24 4.96 2.10
N ASP A 76 1.25 4.09 2.15
CA ASP A 76 2.23 3.94 1.06
C ASP A 76 1.52 3.59 -0.25
N TYR A 77 0.60 2.62 -0.21
CA TYR A 77 -0.14 2.22 -1.41
C TYR A 77 -0.93 3.38 -2.02
N VAL A 78 -1.66 4.14 -1.18
CA VAL A 78 -2.42 5.31 -1.65
C VAL A 78 -1.49 6.39 -2.18
N GLY A 79 -0.39 6.67 -1.49
CA GLY A 79 0.59 7.67 -1.92
C GLY A 79 1.23 7.33 -3.26
N TRP A 80 1.66 6.09 -3.44
CA TRP A 80 2.19 5.62 -4.73
C TRP A 80 1.15 5.68 -5.84
N LEU A 81 -0.09 5.29 -5.57
CA LEU A 81 -1.14 5.37 -6.59
C LEU A 81 -1.41 6.83 -7.01
N ASP A 82 -1.43 7.76 -6.05
CA ASP A 82 -1.58 9.20 -6.32
C ASP A 82 -0.42 9.72 -7.18
N VAL A 83 0.82 9.38 -6.81
CA VAL A 83 2.03 9.74 -7.57
C VAL A 83 1.98 9.18 -9.00
N LEU A 84 1.63 7.90 -9.16
CA LEU A 84 1.53 7.28 -10.48
C LEU A 84 0.47 7.93 -11.36
N CYS A 85 -0.59 8.51 -10.78
CA CYS A 85 -1.60 9.26 -11.55
C CYS A 85 -1.08 10.59 -12.14
N SER A 86 -0.02 11.15 -11.54
CA SER A 86 0.54 12.46 -11.87
C SER A 86 1.94 12.37 -12.48
N TRP A 87 2.46 11.16 -12.65
CA TRP A 87 3.82 10.93 -13.12
C TRP A 87 3.97 11.29 -14.59
N GLU A 88 4.91 12.19 -14.91
CA GLU A 88 5.30 12.50 -16.29
C GLU A 88 6.81 12.30 -16.46
N PRO A 89 7.23 11.08 -16.80
CA PRO A 89 8.65 10.72 -16.88
C PRO A 89 9.44 11.64 -17.82
N GLY A 90 10.65 11.99 -17.41
CA GLY A 90 11.51 12.93 -18.13
C GLY A 90 11.22 14.41 -17.84
N THR A 91 10.26 14.72 -16.98
CA THR A 91 10.05 16.08 -16.45
C THR A 91 10.46 16.16 -14.99
N ALA A 92 11.24 17.17 -14.62
CA ALA A 92 11.76 17.28 -13.25
C ALA A 92 10.64 17.44 -12.20
N HIS A 93 9.65 18.30 -12.50
CA HIS A 93 8.55 18.63 -11.59
C HIS A 93 7.52 17.51 -11.41
N HIS A 94 7.40 16.61 -12.38
CA HIS A 94 6.54 15.43 -12.27
C HIS A 94 7.36 14.12 -12.29
N SER A 95 8.63 14.18 -11.87
CA SER A 95 9.41 12.98 -11.57
C SER A 95 8.84 12.28 -10.34
N LEU A 96 9.05 10.96 -10.23
CA LEU A 96 8.62 10.18 -9.07
C LEU A 96 9.20 10.75 -7.77
N TYR A 97 10.47 11.17 -7.79
CA TYR A 97 11.11 11.76 -6.62
C TYR A 97 10.39 13.04 -6.16
N ALA A 98 10.15 13.98 -7.09
CA ALA A 98 9.47 15.23 -6.78
C ALA A 98 8.02 15.01 -6.32
N LEU A 99 7.30 14.08 -6.95
CA LEU A 99 5.92 13.76 -6.60
C LEU A 99 5.80 13.08 -5.24
N LEU A 100 6.70 12.14 -4.92
CA LEU A 100 6.75 11.46 -3.62
C LEU A 100 7.09 12.42 -2.48
N ASP A 101 7.94 13.41 -2.71
CA ASP A 101 8.27 14.43 -1.69
C ASP A 101 7.05 15.31 -1.33
N ASN A 102 6.12 15.48 -2.27
CA ASN A 102 4.94 16.34 -2.11
C ASN A 102 3.63 15.57 -1.83
N VAL A 103 3.68 14.24 -1.77
CA VAL A 103 2.48 13.43 -1.58
C VAL A 103 1.89 13.64 -0.18
N ASN A 104 0.57 13.84 -0.12
CA ASN A 104 -0.14 14.01 1.14
C ASN A 104 -1.43 13.17 1.15
N VAL A 105 -1.40 12.05 1.87
CA VAL A 105 -2.52 11.12 1.95
C VAL A 105 -3.54 11.61 2.96
N VAL A 106 -4.54 12.34 2.46
CA VAL A 106 -5.69 12.82 3.24
C VAL A 106 -6.99 12.17 2.79
N LYS A 107 -8.06 12.38 3.57
CA LYS A 107 -9.38 11.79 3.29
C LYS A 107 -9.86 12.08 1.86
N SER A 108 -9.66 13.30 1.37
CA SER A 108 -10.08 13.69 0.01
C SER A 108 -9.32 12.90 -1.05
N THR A 109 -8.01 12.70 -0.89
CA THR A 109 -7.18 11.88 -1.78
C THR A 109 -7.65 10.42 -1.80
N GLU A 110 -7.86 9.84 -0.62
CA GLU A 110 -8.36 8.46 -0.47
C GLU A 110 -9.72 8.26 -1.16
N SER A 111 -10.69 9.15 -0.89
CA SER A 111 -12.03 9.06 -1.48
C SER A 111 -12.00 9.27 -3.00
N HIS A 112 -11.25 10.27 -3.47
CA HIS A 112 -11.11 10.56 -4.90
C HIS A 112 -10.52 9.37 -5.66
N LEU A 113 -9.44 8.77 -5.15
CA LEU A 113 -8.82 7.60 -5.78
C LEU A 113 -9.74 6.38 -5.76
N LEU A 114 -10.46 6.13 -4.66
CA LEU A 114 -11.42 5.02 -4.60
C LEU A 114 -12.54 5.18 -5.62
N ASP A 115 -13.15 6.37 -5.70
CA ASP A 115 -14.22 6.65 -6.66
C ASP A 115 -13.71 6.51 -8.10
N ARG A 116 -12.51 7.04 -8.37
CA ARG A 116 -11.85 6.91 -9.67
C ARG A 116 -11.61 5.43 -10.03
N LEU A 117 -11.05 4.63 -9.11
CA LEU A 117 -10.78 3.20 -9.35
C LEU A 117 -12.05 2.39 -9.59
N LYS A 118 -13.16 2.71 -8.89
CA LYS A 118 -14.45 2.02 -9.08
C LYS A 118 -15.11 2.34 -10.43
N LEU A 119 -14.82 3.49 -11.02
CA LEU A 119 -15.37 3.92 -12.31
C LEU A 119 -14.53 3.47 -13.52
N MET A 120 -13.33 2.93 -13.29
CA MET A 120 -12.45 2.45 -14.35
C MET A 120 -12.43 0.92 -14.42
N ASP A 121 -12.20 0.41 -15.62
CA ASP A 121 -11.86 -1.00 -15.84
C ASP A 121 -10.33 -1.21 -15.72
N ALA A 122 -9.89 -2.47 -15.76
CA ALA A 122 -8.48 -2.82 -15.63
C ALA A 122 -7.61 -2.24 -16.74
N ALA A 123 -8.14 -2.03 -17.95
CA ALA A 123 -7.38 -1.45 -19.06
C ALA A 123 -7.12 0.05 -18.83
N LYS A 124 -8.14 0.79 -18.35
CA LYS A 124 -7.98 2.19 -17.92
C LYS A 124 -7.06 2.32 -16.71
N PHE A 125 -7.12 1.38 -15.77
CA PHE A 125 -6.19 1.31 -14.65
C PHE A 125 -4.74 1.06 -15.11
N ALA A 126 -4.55 0.15 -16.06
CA ALA A 126 -3.25 -0.09 -16.68
C ALA A 126 -2.71 1.19 -17.33
N ALA A 127 -3.51 1.87 -18.14
CA ALA A 127 -3.13 3.15 -18.74
C ALA A 127 -2.78 4.21 -17.70
N LEU A 128 -3.56 4.31 -16.61
CA LEU A 128 -3.29 5.21 -15.49
C LEU A 128 -1.94 4.93 -14.83
N CYS A 129 -1.62 3.66 -14.64
CA CYS A 129 -0.33 3.25 -14.06
C CYS A 129 0.78 3.25 -15.10
N HIS A 130 0.59 3.83 -16.29
CA HIS A 130 1.59 3.81 -17.34
C HIS A 130 1.96 2.37 -17.76
N VAL A 131 1.03 1.43 -17.82
CA VAL A 131 1.24 0.09 -18.38
C VAL A 131 0.65 0.01 -19.80
N PRO A 132 1.46 -0.27 -20.84
CA PRO A 132 0.97 -0.40 -22.22
C PRO A 132 -0.01 -1.56 -22.38
N SER A 133 -0.82 -1.54 -23.44
CA SER A 133 -1.74 -2.64 -23.73
C SER A 133 -0.99 -3.91 -24.16
N SER A 134 -1.62 -5.10 -24.04
CA SER A 134 -1.04 -6.35 -24.56
C SER A 134 -0.66 -6.23 -26.05
N LYS A 135 -1.46 -5.50 -26.84
CA LYS A 135 -1.14 -5.22 -28.24
C LYS A 135 0.15 -4.41 -28.37
N ASP A 136 0.28 -3.31 -27.65
CA ASP A 136 1.48 -2.46 -27.71
C ASP A 136 2.74 -3.20 -27.27
N LEU A 137 2.63 -4.07 -26.25
CA LEU A 137 3.72 -4.92 -25.79
C LEU A 137 4.13 -5.94 -26.87
N LYS A 138 3.16 -6.60 -27.52
CA LYS A 138 3.38 -7.56 -28.61
C LYS A 138 4.00 -6.89 -29.84
N ASP A 139 3.50 -5.71 -30.22
CA ASP A 139 4.01 -4.91 -31.33
C ASP A 139 5.45 -4.43 -31.04
N ALA A 140 5.79 -4.17 -29.77
CA ALA A 140 7.16 -3.90 -29.34
C ALA A 140 8.04 -5.16 -29.23
N GLY A 141 7.49 -6.33 -29.52
CA GLY A 141 8.23 -7.59 -29.61
C GLY A 141 8.37 -8.36 -28.31
N TRP A 142 7.53 -8.08 -27.32
CA TRP A 142 7.42 -8.93 -26.14
C TRP A 142 6.86 -10.30 -26.52
N ASP A 143 7.26 -11.30 -25.74
CA ASP A 143 6.68 -12.63 -25.84
C ASP A 143 5.17 -12.59 -25.54
N ASN A 144 4.38 -13.35 -26.31
CA ASN A 144 2.92 -13.32 -26.22
C ASN A 144 2.43 -13.69 -24.82
N ASP A 145 3.04 -14.72 -24.21
CA ASP A 145 2.63 -15.19 -22.89
C ASP A 145 2.97 -14.13 -21.82
N LYS A 146 4.12 -13.45 -21.94
CA LYS A 146 4.48 -12.33 -21.06
C LYS A 146 3.54 -11.13 -21.21
N ALA A 147 3.15 -10.79 -22.43
CA ALA A 147 2.21 -9.69 -22.70
C ALA A 147 0.81 -9.99 -22.12
N ASP A 148 0.32 -11.23 -22.27
CA ASP A 148 -0.98 -11.62 -21.75
C ASP A 148 -0.98 -11.81 -20.22
N LEU A 149 0.14 -12.25 -19.65
CA LEU A 149 0.34 -12.27 -18.19
C LEU A 149 0.29 -10.85 -17.60
N THR A 150 0.87 -9.85 -18.27
CA THR A 150 0.84 -8.45 -17.83
C THR A 150 -0.59 -7.94 -17.67
N VAL A 151 -1.48 -8.26 -18.60
CA VAL A 151 -2.91 -7.89 -18.51
C VAL A 151 -3.57 -8.53 -17.29
N LYS A 152 -3.37 -9.83 -17.09
CA LYS A 152 -3.91 -10.54 -15.92
C LYS A 152 -3.38 -9.97 -14.61
N MET A 153 -2.11 -9.58 -14.56
CA MET A 153 -1.52 -8.91 -13.40
C MET A 153 -2.22 -7.57 -13.15
N MET A 154 -2.45 -6.75 -14.17
CA MET A 154 -3.15 -5.47 -14.00
C MET A 154 -4.60 -5.61 -13.54
N GLU A 155 -5.31 -6.65 -13.99
CA GLU A 155 -6.65 -6.98 -13.48
C GLU A 155 -6.62 -7.31 -11.98
N ALA A 156 -5.67 -8.16 -11.56
CA ALA A 156 -5.50 -8.51 -10.16
C ALA A 156 -5.09 -7.29 -9.31
N GLN A 157 -4.19 -6.44 -9.83
CA GLN A 157 -3.73 -5.21 -9.17
C GLN A 157 -4.87 -4.18 -9.03
N HIS A 158 -5.70 -4.01 -10.06
CA HIS A 158 -6.87 -3.13 -10.03
C HIS A 158 -7.86 -3.56 -8.94
N LYS A 159 -8.20 -4.86 -8.93
CA LYS A 159 -9.08 -5.43 -7.92
C LYS A 159 -8.51 -5.28 -6.51
N GLY A 160 -7.23 -5.63 -6.32
CA GLY A 160 -6.53 -5.48 -5.04
C GLY A 160 -6.51 -4.03 -4.57
N GLY A 161 -6.25 -3.08 -5.47
CA GLY A 161 -6.26 -1.65 -5.18
C GLY A 161 -7.62 -1.14 -4.69
N ILE A 162 -8.71 -1.57 -5.32
CA ILE A 162 -10.08 -1.24 -4.86
C ILE A 162 -10.30 -1.78 -3.44
N GLU A 163 -9.94 -3.03 -3.17
CA GLU A 163 -10.11 -3.64 -1.86
C GLU A 163 -9.31 -2.91 -0.77
N ILE A 164 -8.06 -2.53 -1.06
CA ILE A 164 -7.17 -1.80 -0.15
C ILE A 164 -7.74 -0.40 0.15
N LEU A 165 -8.09 0.36 -0.89
CA LEU A 165 -8.67 1.70 -0.74
C LEU A 165 -10.02 1.67 -0.02
N GLU A 166 -10.89 0.70 -0.30
CA GLU A 166 -12.17 0.57 0.39
C GLU A 166 -12.00 0.26 1.88
N ARG A 167 -11.02 -0.60 2.23
CA ARG A 167 -10.65 -0.85 3.62
C ARG A 167 -10.20 0.42 4.32
N ARG A 168 -9.32 1.22 3.70
CA ARG A 168 -8.77 2.46 4.29
C ARG A 168 -9.80 3.60 4.33
N ALA A 169 -10.39 3.95 3.20
CA ALA A 169 -11.23 5.14 3.03
C ALA A 169 -12.58 5.02 3.72
N THR A 170 -13.14 3.80 3.80
CA THR A 170 -14.50 3.57 4.30
C THR A 170 -14.50 2.71 5.56
N LYS A 171 -14.06 1.45 5.47
CA LYS A 171 -14.28 0.45 6.54
C LYS A 171 -13.50 0.79 7.82
N ASN A 172 -12.27 1.27 7.70
CA ASN A 172 -11.36 1.54 8.83
C ASN A 172 -11.21 3.03 9.16
N ARG A 173 -11.99 3.92 8.53
CA ARG A 173 -11.77 5.37 8.63
C ARG A 173 -11.84 5.89 10.07
N ALA A 174 -12.77 5.36 10.86
CA ALA A 174 -12.90 5.72 12.28
C ALA A 174 -11.65 5.31 13.07
N MET A 175 -11.13 4.09 12.85
CA MET A 175 -9.91 3.60 13.49
C MET A 175 -8.67 4.40 13.07
N ILE A 176 -8.52 4.72 11.78
CA ILE A 176 -7.40 5.53 11.28
C ILE A 176 -7.42 6.93 11.89
N THR A 177 -8.60 7.55 11.95
CA THR A 177 -8.77 8.86 12.60
C THR A 177 -8.37 8.78 14.07
N ALA A 178 -8.81 7.72 14.76
CA ALA A 178 -8.52 7.51 16.16
C ALA A 178 -7.03 7.25 16.43
N TYR A 179 -6.37 6.45 15.59
CA TYR A 179 -4.93 6.20 15.65
C TYR A 179 -4.12 7.46 15.37
N ASN A 180 -4.44 8.21 14.32
CA ASN A 180 -3.75 9.46 14.00
C ASN A 180 -3.85 10.49 15.12
N LYS A 181 -4.95 10.53 15.86
CA LYS A 181 -5.05 11.36 17.06
C LYS A 181 -4.24 10.78 18.23
N SER A 182 -4.39 9.48 18.48
CA SER A 182 -3.79 8.82 19.64
C SER A 182 -2.26 8.72 19.55
N LYS A 183 -1.68 8.60 18.35
CA LYS A 183 -0.22 8.52 18.13
C LYS A 183 0.52 9.78 18.58
N HIS A 184 -0.12 10.95 18.49
CA HIS A 184 0.45 12.22 18.93
C HIS A 184 0.23 12.50 20.41
N MET A 185 -0.84 11.93 20.99
CA MET A 185 -1.17 12.13 22.40
C MET A 185 -0.56 11.05 23.31
N LEU A 186 -0.13 9.91 22.75
CA LEU A 186 0.28 8.72 23.50
C LEU A 186 -0.82 8.21 24.47
N LEU A 187 -2.08 8.30 24.08
CA LEU A 187 -3.26 8.00 24.93
C LEU A 187 -4.02 6.72 24.55
N GLY A 188 -3.30 5.63 24.26
CA GLY A 188 -3.93 4.31 24.18
C GLY A 188 -4.36 3.86 25.57
N MET A 189 -5.65 3.58 25.77
CA MET A 189 -6.15 3.11 27.07
C MET A 189 -6.46 1.62 26.97
N TYR A 190 -5.64 0.80 27.64
CA TYR A 190 -5.93 -0.61 27.81
C TYR A 190 -7.18 -0.77 28.69
N SER A 191 -8.14 -1.56 28.24
CA SER A 191 -9.40 -1.81 28.94
C SER A 191 -9.95 -3.18 28.56
N VAL A 192 -10.98 -3.61 29.28
CA VAL A 192 -11.79 -4.78 28.93
C VAL A 192 -13.16 -4.29 28.47
N HIS A 193 -13.48 -4.47 27.19
CA HIS A 193 -14.79 -4.16 26.64
C HIS A 193 -15.49 -5.45 26.22
N LYS A 194 -16.74 -5.66 26.66
CA LYS A 194 -17.52 -6.87 26.35
C LYS A 194 -16.76 -8.18 26.62
N HIS A 195 -16.04 -8.25 27.75
CA HIS A 195 -15.21 -9.39 28.16
C HIS A 195 -13.99 -9.69 27.27
N LYS A 196 -13.61 -8.76 26.39
CA LYS A 196 -12.42 -8.88 25.53
C LYS A 196 -11.39 -7.81 25.86
N PRO A 197 -10.09 -8.15 25.87
CA PRO A 197 -9.02 -7.16 26.03
C PRO A 197 -8.95 -6.27 24.79
N VAL A 198 -8.98 -4.94 25.00
CA VAL A 198 -8.95 -3.95 23.92
C VAL A 198 -8.03 -2.79 24.27
N VAL A 199 -7.48 -2.16 23.24
CA VAL A 199 -6.92 -0.81 23.34
C VAL A 199 -7.94 0.17 22.79
N GLN A 200 -8.45 1.07 23.64
CA GLN A 200 -9.33 2.14 23.19
C GLN A 200 -8.50 3.26 22.55
N LEU A 201 -8.69 3.46 21.25
CA LEU A 201 -8.13 4.58 20.49
C LEU A 201 -9.12 5.73 20.48
N ARG A 202 -8.65 6.96 20.70
CA ARG A 202 -9.51 8.14 20.84
C ARG A 202 -9.78 8.82 19.51
N LYS A 203 -11.06 8.99 19.15
CA LYS A 203 -11.50 9.65 17.91
C LYS A 203 -11.73 11.15 18.10
N SER A 204 -12.43 11.53 19.16
CA SER A 204 -12.79 12.91 19.47
C SER A 204 -12.81 13.12 20.99
N ALA A 205 -12.69 14.38 21.43
CA ALA A 205 -13.02 14.76 22.80
C ALA A 205 -14.18 15.74 22.66
N THR A 206 -15.34 15.41 23.22
CA THR A 206 -16.53 16.26 23.17
C THR A 206 -16.85 16.77 24.58
N GLY A 207 -16.74 18.09 24.73
CA GLY A 207 -17.45 18.93 25.71
C GLY A 207 -17.25 18.67 27.21
N TYR A 208 -16.80 19.71 27.93
CA TYR A 208 -17.16 19.93 29.33
C TYR A 208 -18.66 20.25 29.41
N SER A 209 -19.43 19.54 30.21
CA SER A 209 -20.81 19.95 30.49
C SER A 209 -20.82 21.10 31.51
N ASN A 210 -21.61 22.14 31.27
CA ASN A 210 -21.87 23.22 32.24
C ASN A 210 -22.66 22.74 33.48
N GLN A 211 -22.96 21.44 33.61
CA GLN A 211 -23.81 20.88 34.67
C GLN A 211 -23.10 19.84 35.55
N GLY A 212 -21.84 19.47 35.30
CA GLY A 212 -21.15 18.52 36.19
C GLY A 212 -20.07 17.71 35.50
N LYS A 213 -18.84 18.20 35.65
CA LYS A 213 -17.51 17.54 35.62
C LYS A 213 -17.42 16.16 34.96
N GLY A 214 -17.21 16.14 33.65
CA GLY A 214 -16.66 14.97 32.95
C GLY A 214 -16.14 15.35 31.57
N ILE A 215 -15.02 14.76 31.16
CA ILE A 215 -14.57 14.77 29.76
C ILE A 215 -15.19 13.53 29.10
N TRP A 216 -16.05 13.74 28.11
CA TRP A 216 -16.59 12.64 27.31
C TRP A 216 -15.66 12.37 26.12
N MET A 217 -15.33 11.10 25.92
CA MET A 217 -14.38 10.68 24.91
C MET A 217 -15.00 9.60 24.03
N GLU A 218 -15.20 9.90 22.75
CA GLU A 218 -15.54 8.89 21.76
C GLU A 218 -14.27 8.14 21.34
N GLY A 219 -14.36 6.82 21.27
CA GLY A 219 -13.24 5.96 20.89
C GLY A 219 -13.65 4.85 19.93
N THR A 220 -12.64 4.11 19.47
CA THR A 220 -12.81 2.85 18.76
C THR A 220 -11.95 1.80 19.43
N ASP A 221 -12.50 0.60 19.57
CA ASP A 221 -11.82 -0.52 20.20
C ASP A 221 -10.90 -1.19 19.19
N LEU A 222 -9.64 -1.37 19.59
CA LEU A 222 -8.68 -2.20 18.90
C LEU A 222 -8.49 -3.50 19.70
N TYR A 223 -9.08 -4.56 19.17
CA TYR A 223 -9.07 -5.91 19.75
C TYR A 223 -7.66 -6.48 19.86
N CYS A 224 -7.33 -7.07 21.02
CA CYS A 224 -6.02 -7.61 21.37
C CYS A 224 -5.91 -9.12 21.18
N GLU A 225 -6.92 -9.76 20.60
CA GLU A 225 -6.88 -11.16 20.20
C GLU A 225 -5.72 -11.43 19.23
N ILE A 226 -5.10 -12.60 19.37
CA ILE A 226 -3.92 -13.00 18.58
C ILE A 226 -4.28 -13.07 17.10
N GLU A 227 -5.46 -13.57 16.79
CA GLU A 227 -6.01 -13.66 15.44
C GLU A 227 -6.13 -12.28 14.79
N ASP A 228 -6.59 -11.28 15.55
CA ASP A 228 -6.72 -9.90 15.07
C ASP A 228 -5.37 -9.25 14.79
N ILE A 229 -4.39 -9.47 15.67
CA ILE A 229 -3.01 -9.00 15.48
C ILE A 229 -2.40 -9.64 14.23
N ARG A 230 -2.53 -10.96 14.08
CA ARG A 230 -2.01 -11.71 12.93
C ARG A 230 -2.68 -11.27 11.63
N ARG A 231 -4.00 -11.12 11.61
CA ARG A 231 -4.75 -10.64 10.46
C ARG A 231 -4.28 -9.26 9.99
N ARG A 232 -4.09 -8.30 10.90
CA ARG A 232 -3.58 -6.97 10.56
C ARG A 232 -2.15 -7.03 9.98
N CYS A 233 -1.29 -7.87 10.55
CA CYS A 233 0.06 -8.07 10.02
C CYS A 233 0.05 -8.72 8.63
N PHE A 234 -0.81 -9.73 8.43
CA PHE A 234 -1.00 -10.36 7.13
C PHE A 234 -1.47 -9.36 6.08
N ASP A 235 -2.55 -8.62 6.37
CA ASP A 235 -3.06 -7.56 5.48
C ASP A 235 -1.96 -6.56 5.12
N SER A 236 -1.20 -6.15 6.13
CA SER A 236 -0.11 -5.19 6.01
C SER A 236 1.02 -5.67 5.07
N ILE A 237 1.36 -6.97 5.09
CA ILE A 237 2.33 -7.57 4.16
C ILE A 237 1.72 -7.72 2.77
N GLN A 238 0.47 -8.17 2.68
CA GLN A 238 -0.25 -8.33 1.41
C GLN A 238 -0.33 -7.02 0.62
N ILE A 239 -0.66 -5.91 1.28
CA ILE A 239 -0.67 -4.58 0.66
C ILE A 239 0.69 -4.23 0.05
N GLN A 240 1.77 -4.52 0.76
CA GLN A 240 3.13 -4.24 0.29
C GLN A 240 3.56 -5.17 -0.83
N ALA A 241 3.12 -6.43 -0.81
CA ALA A 241 3.34 -7.38 -1.89
C ALA A 241 2.65 -6.91 -3.18
N VAL A 242 1.39 -6.46 -3.07
CA VAL A 242 0.63 -5.86 -4.19
C VAL A 242 1.37 -4.63 -4.73
N LEU A 243 1.78 -3.70 -3.87
CA LEU A 243 2.56 -2.52 -4.26
C LEU A 243 3.89 -2.90 -4.93
N ASN A 244 4.66 -3.81 -4.32
CA ASN A 244 5.96 -4.25 -4.84
C ASN A 244 5.82 -4.81 -6.26
N GLU A 245 4.84 -5.69 -6.48
CA GLU A 245 4.61 -6.29 -7.79
C GLU A 245 4.21 -5.26 -8.85
N LEU A 246 3.39 -4.27 -8.50
CA LEU A 246 3.06 -3.16 -9.39
C LEU A 246 4.32 -2.36 -9.77
N LEU A 247 5.12 -1.93 -8.79
CA LEU A 247 6.33 -1.14 -9.05
C LEU A 247 7.38 -1.94 -9.82
N ARG A 248 7.51 -3.25 -9.54
CA ARG A 248 8.38 -4.19 -10.26
C ARG A 248 7.97 -4.33 -11.72
N LEU A 249 6.66 -4.42 -11.96
CA LEU A 249 6.11 -4.47 -13.32
C LEU A 249 6.44 -3.18 -14.09
N LEU A 250 6.29 -2.01 -13.47
CA LEU A 250 6.65 -0.73 -14.08
C LEU A 250 8.14 -0.62 -14.38
N LEU A 251 8.99 -1.01 -13.45
CA LEU A 251 10.44 -1.01 -13.64
C LEU A 251 10.85 -1.88 -14.85
N ASN A 252 10.26 -3.07 -14.97
CA ASN A 252 10.50 -3.95 -16.10
C ASN A 252 10.00 -3.35 -17.42
N ILE A 253 8.73 -2.94 -17.48
CA ILE A 253 8.11 -2.47 -18.72
C ILE A 253 8.73 -1.16 -19.21
N ARG A 254 8.98 -0.20 -18.31
CA ARG A 254 9.37 1.17 -18.67
C ARG A 254 10.87 1.40 -18.73
N PHE A 255 11.66 0.59 -18.03
CA PHE A 255 13.11 0.73 -18.00
C PHE A 255 13.86 -0.51 -18.50
N GLY A 256 13.14 -1.58 -18.84
CA GLY A 256 13.73 -2.83 -19.32
C GLY A 256 14.54 -3.54 -18.25
N GLU A 257 14.26 -3.27 -16.97
CA GLU A 257 14.98 -3.83 -15.84
C GLU A 257 14.16 -4.91 -15.15
N GLU A 258 14.56 -6.15 -15.39
CA GLU A 258 13.95 -7.32 -14.77
C GLU A 258 14.63 -7.62 -13.44
N LEU A 259 13.86 -7.47 -12.35
CA LEU A 259 14.30 -7.89 -11.02
C LEU A 259 13.72 -9.26 -10.68
N PRO A 260 14.51 -10.13 -10.02
CA PRO A 260 14.01 -11.41 -9.56
C PRO A 260 12.84 -11.19 -8.59
N PRO A 261 11.81 -12.06 -8.61
CA PRO A 261 10.75 -12.04 -7.63
C PRO A 261 11.32 -12.05 -6.21
N GLN A 262 10.83 -11.15 -5.37
CA GLN A 262 11.28 -11.09 -3.98
C GLN A 262 10.66 -12.26 -3.19
N ILE A 263 11.49 -13.09 -2.55
CA ILE A 263 11.02 -14.30 -1.84
C ILE A 263 9.90 -13.96 -0.83
N TRP A 264 10.01 -12.84 -0.12
CA TRP A 264 9.01 -12.43 0.86
C TRP A 264 7.63 -12.12 0.24
N VAL A 265 7.59 -11.73 -1.04
CA VAL A 265 6.34 -11.49 -1.78
C VAL A 265 5.63 -12.82 -2.01
N ALA A 266 6.35 -13.83 -2.52
CA ALA A 266 5.79 -15.17 -2.71
C ALA A 266 5.30 -15.78 -1.38
N GLU A 267 6.16 -15.74 -0.35
CA GLU A 267 5.80 -16.20 1.00
C GLU A 267 4.57 -15.49 1.56
N SER A 268 4.34 -14.22 1.20
CA SER A 268 3.19 -13.48 1.71
C SER A 268 1.86 -14.09 1.28
N PHE A 269 1.77 -14.59 0.04
CA PHE A 269 0.56 -15.21 -0.51
C PHE A 269 0.33 -16.63 0.02
N GLU A 270 1.34 -17.24 0.62
CA GLU A 270 1.28 -18.56 1.25
C GLU A 270 0.94 -18.49 2.75
N LEU A 271 0.94 -17.29 3.34
CA LEU A 271 0.58 -17.12 4.75
C LEU A 271 -0.88 -17.57 4.99
N PRO A 272 -1.18 -18.18 6.15
CA PRO A 272 -2.52 -18.65 6.46
C PRO A 272 -3.52 -17.49 6.36
N ASN A 273 -4.67 -17.74 5.71
CA ASN A 273 -5.83 -16.87 5.87
C ASN A 273 -6.31 -17.00 7.32
N TRP A 274 -5.97 -16.02 8.14
CA TRP A 274 -6.55 -15.83 9.48
C TRP A 274 -7.98 -15.28 9.31
N ALA A 275 -8.88 -16.16 8.86
CA ALA A 275 -10.29 -15.90 8.56
C ALA A 275 -11.16 -15.88 9.83
#